data_AF-A0A0R0AE61-F1
#
_entry.id   AF-A0A0R0AE61-F1
#
_cell.length_a   1.000
_cell.length_b   1.000
_cell.length_c   1.000
_cell.angle_alpha   90.00
_cell.angle_beta   90.00
_cell.angle_gamma   90.00
#
_symmetry.space_group_name_H-M   'P 1'
#
loop_
_entity.id
_entity.type
_entity.pdbx_description
1 polymer ?
#
loop_
_entity_poly.entity_id
_entity_poly.type
_entity_poly.pdbx_seq_one_letter_code
_entity_poly.pdbx_strand_id
1 'polypeptide(L)'
;MSNTRDIDAVENLRRLVVRGIVEQTGLNEEHAMPYATAVVAVLQTEFGGERLHIPKAPPSAAQSERQLRIQRDLESGMPVNQVRIRHGVSRSTLHRMFPGGLPKKSA
;
A
#
# COMPACT_ATOMS: atom_id res chain seq x y z
N MET A 1 31.18 -22.36 5.94
CA MET A 1 31.05 -20.91 5.63
C MET A 1 29.65 -20.51 5.15
N SER A 2 28.81 -21.43 4.65
CA SER A 2 27.43 -21.10 4.23
C SER A 2 26.50 -20.76 5.41
N ASN A 3 26.62 -21.48 6.53
CA ASN A 3 25.70 -21.35 7.67
C ASN A 3 25.64 -19.92 8.27
N THR A 4 26.77 -19.20 8.33
CA THR A 4 26.80 -17.81 8.83
C THR A 4 26.06 -16.85 7.91
N ARG A 5 26.19 -17.01 6.59
CA ARG A 5 25.52 -16.15 5.61
C ARG A 5 24.01 -16.35 5.62
N ASP A 6 23.57 -17.59 5.81
CA ASP A 6 22.15 -17.92 5.88
C ASP A 6 21.52 -17.36 7.16
N ILE A 7 22.22 -17.43 8.29
CA ILE A 7 21.80 -16.79 9.55
C ILE A 7 21.67 -15.27 9.39
N ASP A 8 22.66 -14.62 8.76
CA ASP A 8 22.63 -13.17 8.52
C ASP A 8 21.48 -12.77 7.59
N ALA A 9 21.20 -13.57 6.56
CA ALA A 9 20.09 -13.33 5.63
C ALA A 9 18.73 -13.42 6.33
N VAL A 10 18.55 -14.42 7.20
CA VAL A 10 17.33 -14.60 8.00
C VAL A 10 17.13 -13.45 8.98
N GLU A 11 18.21 -13.02 9.64
CA GLU A 11 18.18 -11.87 10.54
C GLU A 11 17.76 -10.59 9.80
N ASN A 12 18.35 -10.35 8.63
CA ASN A 12 18.03 -9.19 7.81
C ASN A 12 16.57 -9.19 7.34
N LEU A 13 16.05 -10.36 6.94
CA LEU A 13 14.64 -10.50 6.57
C LEU A 13 13.74 -10.18 7.77
N ARG A 14 14.06 -10.71 8.96
CA ARG A 14 13.28 -10.44 10.17
C ARG A 14 13.25 -8.96 10.51
N ARG A 15 14.39 -8.27 10.46
CA ARG A 15 14.47 -6.82 10.69
C ARG A 15 13.64 -6.02 9.69
N LEU A 16 13.65 -6.42 8.42
CA LEU A 16 12.83 -5.79 7.38
C LEU A 16 11.34 -5.92 7.72
N VAL A 17 10.89 -7.10 8.14
CA VAL A 17 9.49 -7.34 8.51
C VAL A 17 9.10 -6.57 9.78
N VAL A 18 9.95 -6.58 10.82
CA VAL A 18 9.73 -5.77 12.06
C VAL A 18 9.53 -4.30 11.71
N ARG A 19 10.43 -3.74 10.91
CA ARG A 19 10.34 -2.34 10.47
C ARG A 19 9.01 -2.05 9.76
N GLY A 20 8.60 -2.92 8.82
CA GLY A 20 7.34 -2.77 8.11
C GLY A 20 6.12 -2.80 9.03
N ILE A 21 6.12 -3.66 10.05
CA ILE A 21 5.04 -3.76 11.04
C ILE A 21 4.99 -2.48 11.87
N VAL A 22 6.12 -2.01 12.40
CA VAL A 22 6.20 -0.77 13.19
C VAL A 22 5.68 0.42 12.40
N GLU A 23 6.15 0.60 11.15
CA GLU A 23 5.76 1.71 10.28
C GLU A 23 4.26 1.72 9.94
N GLN A 24 3.63 0.55 9.80
CA GLN A 24 2.22 0.44 9.37
C GLN A 24 1.22 0.38 10.52
N THR A 25 1.63 -0.12 11.69
CA THR A 25 0.72 -0.39 12.81
C THR A 25 0.94 0.53 14.01
N GLY A 26 2.09 1.22 14.08
CA GLY A 26 2.48 2.03 15.22
C GLY A 26 2.87 1.22 16.48
N LEU A 27 3.02 -0.10 16.35
CA LEU A 27 3.54 -0.96 17.43
C LEU A 27 5.01 -0.63 17.72
N ASN A 28 5.44 -0.90 18.95
CA ASN A 28 6.87 -0.88 19.29
C ASN A 28 7.57 -2.13 18.72
N GLU A 29 8.90 -2.07 18.61
CA GLU A 29 9.69 -3.17 18.05
C GLU A 29 9.56 -4.47 18.87
N GLU A 30 9.49 -4.36 20.20
CA GLU A 30 9.37 -5.50 21.10
C GLU A 30 8.09 -6.31 20.83
N HIS A 31 6.95 -5.65 20.62
CA HIS A 31 5.69 -6.30 20.27
C HIS A 31 5.62 -6.73 18.80
N ALA A 32 6.36 -6.08 17.89
CA ALA A 32 6.42 -6.46 16.48
C ALA A 32 7.29 -7.72 16.24
N MET A 33 8.30 -7.95 17.08
CA MET A 33 9.27 -9.05 16.98
C MET A 33 8.64 -10.46 16.93
N PRO A 34 7.67 -10.84 17.80
CA PRO A 34 7.04 -12.17 17.72
C PRO A 34 6.27 -12.38 16.40
N TYR A 35 5.60 -11.35 15.90
CA TYR A 35 4.88 -11.43 14.61
C TYR A 35 5.84 -11.58 13.44
N ALA A 36 6.92 -10.79 13.41
CA ALA A 36 7.95 -10.91 12.39
C ALA A 36 8.62 -12.30 12.40
N THR A 37 8.85 -12.86 13.60
CA THR A 37 9.40 -14.20 13.77
C THR A 37 8.47 -15.27 13.21
N ALA A 38 7.16 -15.18 13.48
CA ALA A 38 6.17 -16.10 12.94
C ALA A 38 6.11 -16.04 11.40
N VAL A 39 6.14 -14.84 10.82
CA VAL A 39 6.15 -14.66 9.35
C VAL A 39 7.40 -15.30 8.73
N VAL A 40 8.59 -15.02 9.28
CA VAL A 40 9.84 -15.60 8.78
C VAL A 40 9.82 -17.12 8.86
N ALA A 41 9.31 -17.69 9.96
CA ALA A 41 9.21 -19.14 10.13
C ALA A 41 8.30 -19.79 9.06
N VAL A 42 7.16 -19.17 8.74
CA VAL A 42 6.28 -19.64 7.66
C VAL A 42 6.97 -19.54 6.31
N LEU A 43 7.64 -18.43 6.02
CA LEU A 43 8.36 -18.26 4.75
C LEU A 43 9.48 -19.30 4.57
N GLN A 44 10.20 -19.62 5.64
CA GLN A 44 11.23 -20.65 5.61
C GLN A 44 10.66 -22.06 5.45
N THR A 45 9.53 -22.35 6.10
CA THR A 45 8.90 -23.68 6.07
C THR A 45 8.28 -23.96 4.71
N GLU A 46 7.55 -23.00 4.16
CA GLU A 46 6.75 -23.19 2.94
C GLU A 46 7.56 -22.92 1.65
N PHE A 47 8.54 -22.02 1.69
CA PHE A 47 9.24 -21.53 0.49
C PHE A 47 10.78 -21.59 0.61
N GLY A 48 11.31 -22.30 1.60
CA GLY A 48 12.75 -22.41 1.84
C GLY A 48 13.49 -23.00 0.63
N GLY A 49 14.44 -22.23 0.06
CA GLY A 49 15.20 -22.63 -1.12
C GLY A 49 14.53 -22.32 -2.46
N GLU A 50 13.29 -21.83 -2.45
CA GLU A 50 12.57 -21.41 -3.66
C GLU A 50 12.75 -19.92 -3.96
N ARG A 51 12.58 -19.55 -5.25
CA ARG A 51 12.58 -18.15 -5.67
C ARG A 51 11.15 -17.62 -5.72
N LEU A 52 10.71 -17.00 -4.62
CA LEU A 52 9.38 -16.41 -4.51
C LEU A 52 9.26 -15.11 -5.35
N HIS A 53 8.18 -15.00 -6.14
CA HIS A 53 7.79 -13.74 -6.77
C HIS A 53 6.81 -12.98 -5.87
N ILE A 54 7.24 -11.85 -5.33
CA ILE A 54 6.36 -10.95 -4.56
C ILE A 54 5.77 -9.92 -5.54
N PRO A 55 4.47 -9.99 -5.88
CA PRO A 55 3.87 -9.01 -6.78
C PRO A 55 3.92 -7.63 -6.12
N LYS A 56 4.29 -6.61 -6.91
CA LYS A 56 4.19 -5.22 -6.45
C LYS A 56 2.73 -4.95 -6.09
N ALA A 57 2.49 -4.43 -4.89
CA ALA A 57 1.16 -3.95 -4.54
C ALA A 57 0.68 -3.03 -5.68
N PRO A 58 -0.55 -3.22 -6.20
CA PRO A 58 -1.11 -2.24 -7.12
C PRO A 58 -0.97 -0.86 -6.44
N PRO A 59 -0.64 0.22 -7.19
CA PRO A 59 -0.56 1.55 -6.61
C PRO A 59 -1.80 1.72 -5.74
N SER A 60 -1.57 1.78 -4.43
CA SER A 60 -2.58 1.46 -3.43
C SER A 60 -3.84 2.25 -3.71
N ALA A 61 -5.00 1.69 -3.36
CA ALA A 61 -6.26 2.41 -3.22
C ALA A 61 -6.19 3.60 -2.21
N ALA A 62 -5.01 3.98 -1.72
CA ALA A 62 -4.77 5.34 -1.26
C ALA A 62 -5.04 6.27 -2.45
N GLN A 63 -6.13 7.03 -2.33
CA GLN A 63 -6.44 8.05 -3.30
C GLN A 63 -5.20 8.92 -3.51
N SER A 64 -4.69 8.94 -4.74
CA SER A 64 -3.59 9.85 -5.07
C SER A 64 -3.95 11.27 -4.61
N GLU A 65 -2.97 12.09 -4.23
CA GLU A 65 -3.24 13.50 -3.89
C GLU A 65 -4.06 14.23 -4.97
N ARG A 66 -3.90 13.80 -6.23
CA ARG A 66 -4.71 14.26 -7.36
C ARG A 66 -6.18 13.82 -7.25
N GLN A 67 -6.44 12.55 -6.93
CA GLN A 67 -7.79 12.05 -6.68
C GLN A 67 -8.45 12.73 -5.47
N LEU A 68 -7.71 12.96 -4.38
CA LEU A 68 -8.20 13.71 -3.21
C LEU A 68 -8.58 15.15 -3.57
N ARG A 69 -7.76 15.85 -4.39
CA ARG A 69 -8.07 17.20 -4.89
C ARG A 69 -9.30 17.22 -5.78
N ILE A 70 -9.43 16.26 -6.69
CA ILE A 70 -10.59 16.11 -7.56
C ILE A 70 -11.86 15.83 -6.73
N GLN A 71 -11.77 14.97 -5.71
CA GLN A 71 -12.87 14.67 -4.81
C GLN A 71 -13.36 15.92 -4.08
N ARG A 72 -12.46 16.71 -3.49
CA ARG A 72 -12.81 17.97 -2.82
C ARG A 72 -13.50 18.97 -3.75
N ASP A 73 -13.01 19.12 -4.99
CA ASP A 73 -13.66 20.01 -5.97
C ASP A 73 -15.08 19.52 -6.30
N LEU A 74 -15.29 18.21 -6.46
CA LEU A 74 -16.62 17.63 -6.71
C LEU A 74 -17.56 17.79 -5.50
N GLU A 75 -17.05 17.56 -4.29
CA GLU A 75 -17.79 17.76 -3.02
C GLU A 75 -18.14 19.23 -2.78
N SER A 76 -17.30 20.17 -3.23
CA SER A 76 -17.59 21.61 -3.17
C SER A 76 -18.73 22.05 -4.11
N GLY A 77 -19.23 21.15 -4.95
CA GLY A 77 -20.29 21.42 -5.92
C GLY A 77 -19.78 21.92 -7.27
N MET A 78 -18.48 21.81 -7.56
CA MET A 78 -17.94 22.19 -8.87
C MET A 78 -18.52 21.28 -9.97
N PRO A 79 -19.05 21.84 -11.07
CA PRO A 79 -19.60 21.03 -12.14
C PRO A 79 -18.52 20.13 -12.77
N VAL A 80 -18.91 18.90 -13.10
CA VAL A 80 -18.00 17.85 -13.62
C VAL A 80 -17.19 18.31 -14.84
N ASN A 81 -17.80 19.11 -15.73
CA ASN A 81 -17.10 19.66 -16.89
C ASN A 81 -15.95 20.60 -16.48
N GLN A 82 -16.15 21.42 -15.45
CA GLN A 82 -15.13 22.34 -14.94
C GLN A 82 -14.02 21.57 -14.21
N VAL A 83 -14.36 20.54 -13.43
CA VAL A 83 -13.37 19.65 -12.80
C VAL A 83 -12.49 18.95 -13.85
N ARG A 84 -13.09 18.48 -14.95
CA ARG A 84 -12.35 17.85 -16.05
C ARG A 84 -11.34 18.78 -16.71
N ILE A 85 -11.75 20.02 -16.99
CA ILE A 85 -10.88 21.03 -17.59
C ILE A 85 -9.78 21.42 -16.62
N ARG A 86 -10.13 21.71 -15.36
CA ARG A 86 -9.18 22.16 -14.32
C ARG A 86 -8.09 21.13 -14.03
N HIS A 87 -8.46 19.85 -13.95
CA HIS A 87 -7.51 18.77 -13.62
C HIS A 87 -6.93 18.08 -14.85
N GLY A 88 -7.37 18.43 -16.06
CA GLY A 88 -6.94 17.77 -17.30
C GLY A 88 -7.28 16.28 -17.33
N VAL A 89 -8.49 15.90 -16.89
CA VAL A 89 -8.96 14.49 -16.88
C VAL A 89 -10.03 14.24 -17.92
N SER A 90 -9.92 13.10 -18.61
CA SER A 90 -10.99 12.59 -19.46
C SER A 90 -12.17 12.11 -18.61
N ARG A 91 -13.35 12.01 -19.23
CA ARG A 91 -14.55 11.51 -18.55
C ARG A 91 -14.39 10.05 -18.10
N SER A 92 -13.75 9.21 -18.91
CA SER A 92 -13.48 7.81 -18.56
C SER A 92 -12.49 7.69 -17.40
N THR A 93 -11.44 8.53 -17.36
CA THR A 93 -10.50 8.58 -16.23
C THR A 93 -11.20 8.96 -14.94
N LEU A 94 -12.13 9.92 -14.99
CA LEU A 94 -12.89 10.33 -13.81
C LEU A 94 -13.79 9.20 -13.27
N HIS A 95 -14.54 8.50 -14.13
CA HIS A 95 -15.36 7.37 -13.70
C HIS A 95 -14.53 6.16 -13.23
N ARG A 96 -13.32 5.96 -13.76
CA ARG A 96 -12.39 4.94 -13.27
C ARG A 96 -11.85 5.27 -11.87
N MET A 97 -11.68 6.55 -11.55
CA MET A 97 -11.25 7.01 -10.21
C MET A 97 -12.36 6.88 -9.16
N PHE A 98 -13.63 7.02 -9.58
CA PHE A 98 -14.79 6.95 -8.69
C PHE A 98 -15.80 5.88 -9.17
N PRO A 99 -15.50 4.58 -8.96
CA PRO A 99 -16.33 3.49 -9.47
C PRO A 99 -17.73 3.43 -8.84
N GLY A 100 -17.92 4.02 -7.65
CA GLY A 100 -19.22 4.15 -6.98
C GLY A 100 -20.05 5.37 -7.42
N GLY A 101 -19.60 6.11 -8.43
CA GLY A 101 -20.22 7.36 -8.87
C GLY A 101 -19.47 8.59 -8.38
N LEU A 102 -19.70 9.73 -9.05
CA LEU A 102 -19.01 10.98 -8.71
C LEU A 102 -19.52 11.52 -7.37
N PRO A 103 -18.62 11.94 -6.46
CA PRO A 103 -19.00 12.66 -5.24
C PRO A 103 -19.95 13.80 -5.59
N LYS A 104 -21.09 13.85 -4.91
CA LYS A 104 -22.05 14.95 -5.03
C LYS A 104 -21.83 15.88 -3.85
N LYS A 105 -22.24 17.14 -3.99
CA LYS A 105 -22.26 18.10 -2.89
C LYS A 105 -22.98 17.48 -1.70
N SER A 106 -22.24 17.23 -0.61
CA SER A 106 -22.85 16.96 0.69
C SER A 106 -23.58 18.24 1.09
N ALA A 107 -24.90 18.16 1.17
CA ALA A 107 -25.74 19.25 1.66
C ALA A 107 -25.41 19.55 3.13
#